data_AF-A0A2H0G6W8-F1
#
_entry.id   AF-A0A2H0G6W8-F1
#
_cell.length_a   1.000
_cell.length_b   1.000
_cell.length_c   1.000
_cell.angle_alpha   90.00
_cell.angle_beta   90.00
_cell.angle_gamma   90.00
#
_symmetry.space_group_name_H-M   'P 1'
#
loop_
_entity.id
_entity.type
_entity.pdbx_description
1 polymer ?
#
loop_
_entity_poly.entity_id
_entity_poly.type
_entity_poly.pdbx_seq_one_letter_code
_entity_poly.pdbx_strand_id
1 'polypeptide(L)'
;MKGIESIIREPSGCFEQTSMSNYPNIMAMSYMKETGTDNPELFASIDQKLDRGYKRLTSYETKENGYEWFGSSPGHEALTAYGLMQFNDMKHVYADVSNEMVKRTSKWLMSRKDGNGGFKKNPKALDQFGRASEEVTNAYIVYALSEANYAEISKELEAAYTSSTASNDAYQLALMTNTLFNYKDKRAENVLKSLLKLQEKDGSWNANHSITRSGGVSLKVETTAIAMLAMLKSDKKDMAAITKAAEFLVSSRSGSGSFGSTQGTVLALK
;
A
#
# COMPACT_ATOMS: atom_id res chain seq x y z
N MET A 1 16.05 21.85 -0.22
CA MET A 1 15.94 20.64 -1.07
C MET A 1 16.69 19.40 -0.55
N LYS A 2 17.61 19.52 0.45
CA LYS A 2 18.34 18.36 1.05
C LYS A 2 17.47 17.18 1.55
N GLY A 3 16.17 17.40 1.77
CA GLY A 3 15.24 16.37 2.25
C GLY A 3 14.67 15.44 1.17
N ILE A 4 14.61 15.86 -0.10
CA ILE A 4 14.13 15.00 -1.21
C ILE A 4 15.28 14.12 -1.67
N GLU A 5 16.46 14.70 -1.87
CA GLU A 5 17.67 13.96 -2.25
C GLU A 5 18.02 12.85 -1.24
N SER A 6 17.71 13.04 0.05
CA SER A 6 18.00 12.05 1.09
C SER A 6 17.08 10.82 1.06
N ILE A 7 15.92 10.90 0.39
CA ILE A 7 14.97 9.78 0.27
C ILE A 7 15.06 9.06 -1.08
N ILE A 8 15.73 9.64 -2.07
CA ILE A 8 15.95 9.01 -3.38
C ILE A 8 16.84 7.77 -3.21
N ARG A 9 16.49 6.68 -3.89
CA ARG A 9 17.20 5.39 -3.80
C ARG A 9 17.32 4.74 -5.17
N GLU A 10 18.41 4.01 -5.39
CA GLU A 10 18.56 3.15 -6.56
C GLU A 10 17.83 1.82 -6.36
N PRO A 11 16.98 1.40 -7.31
CA PRO A 11 16.24 0.15 -7.22
C PRO A 11 17.12 -1.08 -7.41
N SER A 12 17.06 -2.04 -6.47
CA SER A 12 17.88 -3.26 -6.51
C SER A 12 17.26 -4.41 -5.73
N GLY A 13 17.84 -5.61 -5.85
CA GLY A 13 17.41 -6.78 -5.08
C GLY A 13 16.18 -7.48 -5.65
N CYS A 14 15.49 -8.29 -4.85
CA CYS A 14 14.24 -8.99 -5.23
C CYS A 14 13.07 -8.00 -5.44
N PHE A 15 11.87 -8.49 -5.80
CA PHE A 15 10.68 -7.66 -6.00
C PHE A 15 10.46 -6.69 -4.84
N GLU A 16 10.39 -7.23 -3.62
CA GLU A 16 10.11 -6.45 -2.42
C GLU A 16 11.15 -5.35 -2.22
N GLN A 17 12.44 -5.71 -2.25
CA GLN A 17 13.57 -4.78 -2.11
C GLN A 17 13.53 -3.68 -3.17
N THR A 18 13.31 -4.07 -4.43
CA THR A 18 13.20 -3.15 -5.56
C THR A 18 12.06 -2.17 -5.33
N SER A 19 10.91 -2.68 -4.89
CA SER A 19 9.74 -1.88 -4.57
C SER A 19 10.02 -0.87 -3.45
N MET A 20 10.67 -1.29 -2.35
CA MET A 20 11.01 -0.40 -1.22
C MET A 20 11.85 0.77 -1.66
N SER A 21 12.84 0.52 -2.50
CA SER A 21 13.74 1.55 -3.00
C SER A 21 13.08 2.44 -4.06
N ASN A 22 12.11 1.93 -4.82
CA ASN A 22 11.51 2.70 -5.90
C ASN A 22 10.33 3.56 -5.43
N TYR A 23 9.58 3.15 -4.40
CA TYR A 23 8.45 3.91 -3.89
C TYR A 23 8.81 5.33 -3.41
N PRO A 24 9.91 5.56 -2.67
CA PRO A 24 10.35 6.91 -2.32
C PRO A 24 10.59 7.80 -3.54
N ASN A 25 11.04 7.23 -4.67
CA ASN A 25 11.19 7.97 -5.93
C ASN A 25 9.82 8.40 -6.49
N ILE A 26 8.79 7.55 -6.38
CA ILE A 26 7.41 7.90 -6.77
C ILE A 26 6.91 9.09 -5.95
N MET A 27 7.08 9.02 -4.63
CA MET A 27 6.62 10.07 -3.71
C MET A 27 7.39 11.38 -3.91
N ALA A 28 8.72 11.30 -4.09
CA ALA A 28 9.55 12.45 -4.42
C ALA A 28 9.11 13.12 -5.72
N MET A 29 8.84 12.33 -6.77
CA MET A 29 8.35 12.84 -8.05
C MET A 29 6.97 13.49 -7.90
N SER A 30 6.04 12.88 -7.15
CA SER A 30 4.71 13.46 -6.90
C SER A 30 4.83 14.80 -6.19
N TYR A 31 5.59 14.85 -5.10
CA TYR A 31 5.80 16.08 -4.33
C TYR A 31 6.41 17.19 -5.18
N MET A 32 7.43 16.88 -5.99
CA MET A 32 8.05 17.88 -6.86
C MET A 32 7.07 18.44 -7.91
N LYS A 33 6.23 17.58 -8.48
CA LYS A 33 5.17 17.99 -9.43
C LYS A 33 4.12 18.85 -8.76
N GLU A 34 3.65 18.46 -7.57
CA GLU A 34 2.60 19.17 -6.82
C GLU A 34 3.06 20.53 -6.30
N THR A 35 4.32 20.63 -5.86
CA THR A 35 4.88 21.89 -5.32
C THR A 35 5.43 22.83 -6.38
N GLY A 36 5.46 22.42 -7.65
CA GLY A 36 6.07 23.20 -8.73
C GLY A 36 7.57 23.43 -8.51
N THR A 37 8.28 22.44 -7.96
CA THR A 37 9.73 22.53 -7.73
C THR A 37 10.46 22.80 -9.06
N ASP A 38 11.29 23.83 -9.16
CA ASP A 38 12.08 24.13 -10.36
C ASP A 38 13.50 23.53 -10.26
N ASN A 39 13.63 22.23 -10.56
CA ASN A 39 14.91 21.54 -10.58
C ASN A 39 14.94 20.42 -11.66
N PRO A 40 15.20 20.77 -12.93
CA PRO A 40 15.16 19.83 -14.06
C PRO A 40 16.13 18.64 -13.92
N GLU A 41 17.32 18.87 -13.35
CA GLU A 41 18.31 17.80 -13.15
C GLU A 41 17.82 16.75 -12.16
N LEU A 42 17.20 17.20 -11.06
CA LEU A 42 16.62 16.32 -10.07
C LEU A 42 15.42 15.55 -10.65
N PHE A 43 14.56 16.20 -11.45
CA PHE A 43 13.49 15.52 -12.19
C PHE A 43 14.03 14.39 -13.06
N ALA A 44 15.00 14.68 -13.93
CA ALA A 44 15.60 13.69 -14.81
C ALA A 44 16.24 12.53 -14.03
N SER A 45 16.90 12.85 -12.90
CA SER A 45 17.53 11.86 -12.02
C SER A 45 16.52 10.91 -11.38
N ILE A 46 15.36 11.41 -10.93
CA ILE A 46 14.28 10.59 -10.35
C ILE A 46 13.58 9.79 -11.45
N ASP A 47 13.30 10.40 -12.60
CA ASP A 47 12.66 9.74 -13.74
C ASP A 47 13.45 8.51 -14.22
N GLN A 48 14.78 8.65 -14.35
CA GLN A 48 15.66 7.51 -14.68
C GLN A 48 15.63 6.39 -13.62
N LYS A 49 15.46 6.72 -12.34
CA LYS A 49 15.33 5.73 -11.27
C LYS A 49 13.97 5.04 -11.32
N LEU A 50 12.91 5.78 -11.62
CA LEU A 50 11.57 5.24 -11.85
C LEU A 50 11.57 4.27 -13.03
N ASP A 51 12.20 4.62 -14.15
CA ASP A 51 12.37 3.74 -15.32
C ASP A 51 13.08 2.42 -14.95
N ARG A 52 14.25 2.51 -14.30
CA ARG A 52 14.99 1.32 -13.84
C ARG A 52 14.16 0.47 -12.89
N GLY A 53 13.49 1.11 -11.94
CA GLY A 53 12.66 0.43 -10.95
C GLY A 53 11.45 -0.24 -11.59
N TYR A 54 10.78 0.42 -12.52
CA TYR A 54 9.63 -0.11 -13.26
C TYR A 54 10.03 -1.32 -14.11
N LYS A 55 11.11 -1.21 -14.91
CA LYS A 55 11.64 -2.33 -15.71
C LYS A 55 12.03 -3.52 -14.84
N ARG A 56 12.66 -3.27 -13.70
CA ARG A 56 13.04 -4.33 -12.76
C ARG A 56 11.83 -4.98 -12.11
N LEU A 57 10.87 -4.20 -11.60
CA LEU A 57 9.65 -4.72 -10.98
C LEU A 57 8.85 -5.58 -11.96
N THR A 58 8.64 -5.10 -13.19
CA THR A 58 7.91 -5.83 -14.24
C THR A 58 8.65 -7.09 -14.71
N SER A 59 9.98 -7.15 -14.61
CA SER A 59 10.75 -8.37 -14.92
C SER A 59 10.47 -9.56 -13.99
N TYR A 60 9.82 -9.31 -12.84
CA TYR A 60 9.41 -10.32 -11.89
C TYR A 60 7.97 -10.83 -12.11
N GLU A 61 7.31 -10.39 -13.19
CA GLU A 61 6.05 -10.96 -13.62
C GLU A 61 6.28 -12.40 -14.09
N THR A 62 5.52 -13.32 -13.51
CA THR A 62 5.56 -14.74 -13.84
C THR A 62 4.89 -15.00 -15.19
N LYS A 63 5.12 -16.19 -15.78
CA LYS A 63 4.43 -16.62 -17.01
C LYS A 63 2.89 -16.67 -16.88
N GLU A 64 2.39 -16.71 -15.65
CA GLU A 64 0.96 -16.72 -15.32
C GLU A 64 0.41 -15.31 -15.06
N ASN A 65 1.25 -14.26 -15.15
CA ASN A 65 0.93 -12.84 -14.94
C ASN A 65 0.71 -12.38 -13.49
N GLY A 66 0.97 -13.24 -12.51
CA GLY A 66 1.19 -12.82 -11.12
C GLY A 66 2.65 -12.43 -10.89
N TYR A 67 2.99 -11.90 -9.73
CA TYR A 67 4.36 -11.54 -9.35
C TYR A 67 4.94 -12.46 -8.28
N GLU A 68 6.26 -12.67 -8.33
CA GLU A 68 7.04 -13.46 -7.38
C GLU A 68 8.37 -12.71 -7.10
N TRP A 69 9.04 -12.97 -5.97
CA TRP A 69 10.24 -12.21 -5.56
C TRP A 69 11.36 -12.19 -6.61
N PHE A 70 11.46 -13.24 -7.44
CA PHE A 70 12.47 -13.38 -8.49
C PHE A 70 11.88 -13.80 -9.84
N GLY A 71 10.55 -13.72 -10.02
CA GLY A 71 9.86 -14.06 -11.27
C GLY A 71 9.57 -15.55 -11.49
N SER A 72 9.76 -16.39 -10.47
CA SER A 72 9.42 -17.82 -10.55
C SER A 72 7.91 -18.04 -10.48
N SER A 73 7.41 -19.13 -11.07
CA SER A 73 5.98 -19.51 -10.95
C SER A 73 5.75 -20.53 -9.84
N PRO A 74 4.58 -20.51 -9.16
CA PRO A 74 3.46 -19.59 -9.36
C PRO A 74 3.68 -18.22 -8.67
N GLY A 75 2.97 -17.19 -9.14
CA GLY A 75 2.94 -15.88 -8.47
C GLY A 75 2.35 -15.94 -7.06
N HIS A 76 2.62 -14.93 -6.25
CA HIS A 76 2.14 -14.79 -4.88
C HIS A 76 1.08 -13.70 -4.78
N GLU A 77 -0.08 -14.00 -4.19
CA GLU A 77 -1.24 -13.11 -4.17
C GLU A 77 -0.96 -11.78 -3.48
N ALA A 78 -0.45 -11.79 -2.25
CA ALA A 78 -0.16 -10.56 -1.52
C ALA A 78 0.94 -9.70 -2.18
N LEU A 79 2.03 -10.31 -2.67
CA LEU A 79 3.08 -9.61 -3.41
C LEU A 79 2.55 -9.00 -4.72
N THR A 80 1.66 -9.71 -5.42
CA THR A 80 1.01 -9.21 -6.63
C THR A 80 0.08 -8.03 -6.32
N ALA A 81 -0.67 -8.08 -5.21
CA ALA A 81 -1.49 -6.95 -4.75
C ALA A 81 -0.63 -5.75 -4.35
N TYR A 82 0.51 -5.99 -3.68
CA TYR A 82 1.49 -4.96 -3.34
C TYR A 82 2.06 -4.29 -4.59
N GLY A 83 2.43 -5.09 -5.61
CA GLY A 83 2.86 -4.60 -6.92
C GLY A 83 1.78 -3.79 -7.63
N LEU A 84 0.54 -4.28 -7.65
CA LEU A 84 -0.59 -3.57 -8.25
C LEU A 84 -0.75 -2.17 -7.65
N MET A 85 -0.70 -2.04 -6.32
CA MET A 85 -0.74 -0.74 -5.66
C MET A 85 0.40 0.17 -6.12
N GLN A 86 1.63 -0.36 -6.17
CA GLN A 86 2.78 0.43 -6.61
C GLN A 86 2.68 0.91 -8.03
N PHE A 87 2.31 0.04 -8.97
CA PHE A 87 2.16 0.42 -10.37
C PHE A 87 1.02 1.44 -10.53
N ASN A 88 -0.06 1.27 -9.76
CA ASN A 88 -1.18 2.21 -9.75
C ASN A 88 -0.78 3.59 -9.20
N ASP A 89 0.04 3.66 -8.16
CA ASP A 89 0.57 4.93 -7.65
C ASP A 89 1.57 5.55 -8.65
N MET A 90 2.45 4.72 -9.22
CA MET A 90 3.51 5.15 -10.16
C MET A 90 2.96 5.79 -11.43
N LYS A 91 1.82 5.32 -11.96
CA LYS A 91 1.22 5.84 -13.21
C LYS A 91 0.93 7.35 -13.17
N HIS A 92 0.75 7.92 -11.97
CA HIS A 92 0.45 9.33 -11.79
C HIS A 92 1.68 10.22 -12.02
N VAL A 93 2.88 9.65 -11.88
CA VAL A 93 4.13 10.39 -11.91
C VAL A 93 5.09 9.92 -12.99
N TYR A 94 4.90 8.74 -13.56
CA TYR A 94 5.74 8.15 -14.60
C TYR A 94 4.87 7.63 -15.75
N ALA A 95 5.10 8.16 -16.95
CA ALA A 95 4.20 7.99 -18.09
C ALA A 95 4.28 6.60 -18.76
N ASP A 96 5.40 5.89 -18.60
CA ASP A 96 5.61 4.60 -19.29
C ASP A 96 4.99 3.40 -18.55
N VAL A 97 4.30 3.64 -17.43
CA VAL A 97 3.55 2.57 -16.75
C VAL A 97 2.44 2.06 -17.67
N SER A 98 2.51 0.79 -18.04
CA SER A 98 1.56 0.18 -18.98
C SER A 98 0.20 -0.07 -18.32
N ASN A 99 -0.83 0.61 -18.83
CA ASN A 99 -2.22 0.37 -18.44
C ASN A 99 -2.65 -1.09 -18.70
N GLU A 100 -2.13 -1.72 -19.76
CA GLU A 100 -2.43 -3.12 -20.07
C GLU A 100 -1.83 -4.07 -19.03
N MET A 101 -0.61 -3.80 -18.57
CA MET A 101 0.04 -4.57 -17.51
C MET A 101 -0.70 -4.43 -16.17
N VAL A 102 -1.09 -3.20 -15.78
CA VAL A 102 -1.91 -2.98 -14.59
C VAL A 102 -3.23 -3.74 -14.70
N LYS A 103 -3.90 -3.66 -15.86
CA LYS A 103 -5.15 -4.37 -16.11
C LYS A 103 -5.00 -5.88 -16.02
N ARG A 104 -3.90 -6.43 -16.54
CA ARG A 104 -3.57 -7.85 -16.51
C ARG A 104 -3.26 -8.32 -15.09
N THR A 105 -2.50 -7.54 -14.33
CA THR A 105 -2.17 -7.81 -12.92
C THR A 105 -3.43 -7.90 -12.07
N SER A 106 -4.35 -6.94 -12.21
CA SER A 106 -5.64 -6.98 -11.53
C SER A 106 -6.48 -8.20 -11.95
N LYS A 107 -6.55 -8.50 -13.26
CA LYS A 107 -7.25 -9.70 -13.74
C LYS A 107 -6.67 -10.99 -13.17
N TRP A 108 -5.35 -11.05 -12.99
CA TRP A 108 -4.72 -12.19 -12.33
C TRP A 108 -5.23 -12.34 -10.90
N LEU A 109 -5.20 -11.29 -10.07
CA LEU A 109 -5.77 -11.31 -8.70
C LEU A 109 -7.24 -11.74 -8.69
N MET A 110 -8.03 -11.24 -9.64
CA MET A 110 -9.44 -11.63 -9.79
C MET A 110 -9.63 -13.11 -10.11
N SER A 111 -8.70 -13.72 -10.85
CA SER A 111 -8.70 -15.18 -11.10
C SER A 111 -8.34 -16.01 -9.86
N ARG A 112 -7.79 -15.35 -8.83
CA ARG A 112 -7.41 -15.98 -7.55
C ARG A 112 -8.55 -16.05 -6.57
N LYS A 113 -9.75 -15.51 -6.85
CA LYS A 113 -10.92 -15.72 -5.99
C LYS A 113 -11.16 -17.20 -5.75
N ASP A 114 -11.52 -17.54 -4.52
CA ASP A 114 -11.79 -18.92 -4.10
C ASP A 114 -13.23 -19.36 -4.34
N GLY A 115 -14.12 -18.41 -4.65
CA GLY A 115 -15.57 -18.65 -4.80
C GLY A 115 -16.35 -18.59 -3.49
N ASN A 116 -15.70 -18.37 -2.35
CA ASN A 116 -16.25 -18.28 -0.99
C ASN A 116 -16.12 -16.87 -0.38
N GLY A 117 -15.66 -15.88 -1.15
CA GLY A 117 -15.48 -14.49 -0.69
C GLY A 117 -14.05 -14.20 -0.22
N GLY A 118 -13.11 -15.10 -0.48
CA GLY A 118 -11.68 -14.90 -0.25
C GLY A 118 -10.86 -15.09 -1.52
N PHE A 119 -9.56 -15.20 -1.33
CA PHE A 119 -8.60 -15.49 -2.39
C PHE A 119 -7.81 -16.76 -2.05
N LYS A 120 -7.42 -17.50 -3.09
CA LYS A 120 -6.54 -18.66 -2.98
C LYS A 120 -5.24 -18.24 -2.32
N LYS A 121 -4.74 -19.07 -1.40
CA LYS A 121 -3.42 -18.90 -0.79
C LYS A 121 -2.41 -19.80 -1.50
N ASN A 122 -1.27 -19.25 -1.90
CA ASN A 122 -0.16 -20.07 -2.38
C ASN A 122 0.38 -20.93 -1.20
N PRO A 123 0.33 -22.28 -1.29
CA PRO A 123 0.75 -23.16 -0.20
C PRO A 123 2.26 -23.14 0.06
N LYS A 124 3.07 -22.55 -0.84
CA LYS A 124 4.52 -22.36 -0.67
C LYS A 124 4.91 -21.06 0.03
N ALA A 125 3.93 -20.27 0.49
CA ALA A 125 4.14 -18.98 1.12
C ALA A 125 4.70 -19.12 2.56
N LEU A 126 6.01 -19.37 2.67
CA LEU A 126 6.74 -19.46 3.94
C LEU A 126 7.48 -18.16 4.33
N ASP A 127 7.45 -17.14 3.46
CA ASP A 127 8.06 -15.83 3.68
C ASP A 127 7.19 -14.87 4.52
N GLN A 128 7.64 -13.60 4.65
CA GLN A 128 7.01 -12.58 5.49
C GLN A 128 5.56 -12.26 5.06
N PHE A 129 5.25 -12.30 3.76
CA PHE A 129 3.90 -12.09 3.23
C PHE A 129 3.02 -13.34 3.44
N GLY A 130 3.60 -14.54 3.38
CA GLY A 130 2.89 -15.80 3.61
C GLY A 130 2.36 -16.00 5.04
N ARG A 131 2.89 -15.25 6.00
CA ARG A 131 2.57 -15.34 7.43
C ARG A 131 1.41 -14.44 7.88
N ALA A 132 0.94 -13.52 7.05
CA ALA A 132 -0.27 -12.76 7.35
C ALA A 132 -1.48 -13.71 7.43
N SER A 133 -2.45 -13.36 8.30
CA SER A 133 -3.68 -14.11 8.40
C SER A 133 -4.48 -14.01 7.10
N GLU A 134 -5.41 -14.94 6.90
CA GLU A 134 -6.26 -14.94 5.72
C GLU A 134 -7.12 -13.67 5.66
N GLU A 135 -7.61 -13.20 6.80
CA GLU A 135 -8.42 -12.00 6.93
C GLU A 135 -7.64 -10.75 6.48
N VAL A 136 -6.41 -10.58 6.98
CA VAL A 136 -5.54 -9.45 6.59
C VAL A 136 -5.19 -9.55 5.10
N THR A 137 -4.89 -10.74 4.60
CA THR A 137 -4.55 -10.96 3.19
C THR A 137 -5.73 -10.62 2.27
N ASN A 138 -6.92 -11.10 2.59
CA ASN A 138 -8.13 -10.84 1.81
C ASN A 138 -8.48 -9.34 1.83
N ALA A 139 -8.47 -8.70 3.01
CA ALA A 139 -8.72 -7.27 3.13
C ALA A 139 -7.71 -6.43 2.33
N TYR A 140 -6.44 -6.83 2.34
CA TYR A 140 -5.39 -6.15 1.58
C TYR A 140 -5.56 -6.30 0.06
N ILE A 141 -5.91 -7.49 -0.43
CA ILE A 141 -6.17 -7.70 -1.87
C ILE A 141 -7.39 -6.91 -2.32
N VAL A 142 -8.48 -6.91 -1.53
CA VAL A 142 -9.67 -6.08 -1.80
C VAL A 142 -9.31 -4.59 -1.85
N TYR A 143 -8.48 -4.12 -0.92
CA TYR A 143 -7.99 -2.75 -0.90
C TYR A 143 -7.17 -2.43 -2.17
N ALA A 144 -6.20 -3.27 -2.54
CA ALA A 144 -5.38 -3.08 -3.74
C ALA A 144 -6.23 -3.02 -5.03
N LEU A 145 -7.23 -3.90 -5.15
CA LEU A 145 -8.17 -3.89 -6.28
C LEU A 145 -9.03 -2.61 -6.30
N SER A 146 -9.40 -2.09 -5.13
CA SER A 146 -10.16 -0.84 -5.03
C SER A 146 -9.32 0.38 -5.46
N GLU A 147 -8.04 0.45 -5.11
CA GLU A 147 -7.14 1.53 -5.55
C GLU A 147 -6.94 1.50 -7.09
N ALA A 148 -7.04 0.31 -7.70
CA ALA A 148 -7.03 0.11 -9.15
C ALA A 148 -8.42 0.26 -9.82
N ASN A 149 -9.46 0.66 -9.08
CA ASN A 149 -10.86 0.83 -9.55
C ASN A 149 -11.54 -0.44 -10.11
N TYR A 150 -11.26 -1.62 -9.54
CA TYR A 150 -11.89 -2.88 -9.96
C TYR A 150 -13.15 -3.20 -9.15
N ALA A 151 -14.33 -3.10 -9.74
CA ALA A 151 -15.61 -3.21 -9.02
C ALA A 151 -16.20 -4.63 -8.91
N GLU A 152 -15.71 -5.61 -9.67
CA GLU A 152 -16.32 -6.95 -9.75
C GLU A 152 -15.98 -7.86 -8.55
N ILE A 153 -15.84 -7.32 -7.34
CA ILE A 153 -15.41 -8.04 -6.11
C ILE A 153 -16.44 -7.99 -4.97
N SER A 154 -17.73 -7.85 -5.28
CA SER A 154 -18.77 -7.65 -4.26
C SER A 154 -18.76 -8.72 -3.16
N LYS A 155 -18.65 -10.00 -3.52
CA LYS A 155 -18.61 -11.10 -2.55
C LYS A 155 -17.39 -11.02 -1.63
N GLU A 156 -16.22 -10.73 -2.21
CA GLU A 156 -14.97 -10.59 -1.47
C GLU A 156 -14.98 -9.34 -0.58
N LEU A 157 -15.55 -8.23 -1.07
CA LEU A 157 -15.73 -6.99 -0.32
C LEU A 157 -16.63 -7.21 0.91
N GLU A 158 -17.78 -7.87 0.74
CA GLU A 158 -18.69 -8.13 1.87
C GLU A 158 -18.05 -9.03 2.92
N ALA A 159 -17.37 -10.10 2.51
CA ALA A 159 -16.66 -10.99 3.43
C ALA A 159 -15.55 -10.25 4.20
N ALA A 160 -14.73 -9.46 3.49
CA ALA A 160 -13.67 -8.66 4.10
C ALA A 160 -14.26 -7.58 5.02
N TYR A 161 -15.39 -6.97 4.67
CA TYR A 161 -16.10 -5.99 5.50
C TYR A 161 -16.57 -6.61 6.83
N THR A 162 -17.25 -7.76 6.76
CA THR A 162 -17.72 -8.47 7.96
C THR A 162 -16.54 -8.86 8.85
N SER A 163 -15.47 -9.41 8.28
CA SER A 163 -14.28 -9.79 9.05
C SER A 163 -13.59 -8.58 9.69
N SER A 164 -13.33 -7.52 8.91
CA SER A 164 -12.63 -6.33 9.39
C SER A 164 -13.40 -5.62 10.51
N THR A 165 -14.72 -5.50 10.38
CA THR A 165 -15.56 -4.83 11.39
C THR A 165 -15.76 -5.65 12.67
N ALA A 166 -15.59 -6.97 12.61
CA ALA A 166 -15.59 -7.85 13.78
C ALA A 166 -14.24 -7.93 14.50
N SER A 167 -13.13 -7.58 13.83
CA SER A 167 -11.77 -7.78 14.33
C SER A 167 -11.33 -6.86 15.47
N ASN A 168 -11.91 -5.65 15.57
CA ASN A 168 -11.38 -4.54 16.37
C ASN A 168 -9.88 -4.24 16.14
N ASP A 169 -9.35 -4.62 14.96
CA ASP A 169 -7.96 -4.41 14.56
C ASP A 169 -7.86 -3.16 13.68
N ALA A 170 -7.03 -2.19 14.08
CA ALA A 170 -6.95 -0.91 13.38
C ALA A 170 -6.43 -1.04 11.96
N TYR A 171 -5.57 -2.01 11.65
CA TYR A 171 -5.05 -2.22 10.31
C TYR A 171 -6.15 -2.68 9.36
N GLN A 172 -6.91 -3.69 9.77
CA GLN A 172 -8.04 -4.19 8.99
C GLN A 172 -9.13 -3.11 8.82
N LEU A 173 -9.45 -2.37 9.88
CA LEU A 173 -10.39 -1.26 9.80
C LEU A 173 -9.90 -0.13 8.88
N ALA A 174 -8.61 0.18 8.88
CA ALA A 174 -8.03 1.22 8.03
C ALA A 174 -8.02 0.82 6.54
N LEU A 175 -7.66 -0.43 6.23
CA LEU A 175 -7.78 -0.99 4.87
C LEU A 175 -9.22 -0.95 4.38
N MET A 176 -10.16 -1.41 5.22
CA MET A 176 -11.58 -1.45 4.86
C MET A 176 -12.17 -0.03 4.70
N THR A 177 -11.80 0.91 5.56
CA THR A 177 -12.27 2.30 5.46
C THR A 177 -11.83 2.93 4.13
N ASN A 178 -10.55 2.78 3.77
CA ASN A 178 -10.04 3.25 2.48
C ASN A 178 -10.76 2.59 1.29
N THR A 179 -10.96 1.28 1.35
CA THR A 179 -11.67 0.50 0.33
C THR A 179 -13.08 1.02 0.11
N LEU A 180 -13.84 1.23 1.20
CA LEU A 180 -15.22 1.72 1.13
C LEU A 180 -15.27 3.15 0.55
N PHE A 181 -14.33 4.03 0.92
CA PHE A 181 -14.23 5.36 0.31
C PHE A 181 -13.93 5.29 -1.19
N ASN A 182 -13.04 4.40 -1.63
CA ASN A 182 -12.75 4.21 -3.06
C ASN A 182 -14.00 3.81 -3.86
N TYR A 183 -14.87 2.99 -3.26
CA TYR A 183 -16.15 2.60 -3.87
C TYR A 183 -17.32 3.56 -3.59
N LYS A 184 -17.08 4.69 -2.89
CA LYS A 184 -18.13 5.63 -2.46
C LYS A 184 -19.25 4.94 -1.66
N ASP A 185 -18.89 3.91 -0.91
CA ASP A 185 -19.81 3.15 -0.10
C ASP A 185 -20.18 3.93 1.18
N LYS A 186 -21.48 4.04 1.45
CA LYS A 186 -22.02 4.80 2.59
C LYS A 186 -21.57 4.26 3.95
N ARG A 187 -21.11 3.01 4.02
CA ARG A 187 -20.58 2.38 5.23
C ARG A 187 -19.23 2.96 5.65
N ALA A 188 -18.49 3.61 4.76
CA ALA A 188 -17.14 4.12 5.01
C ALA A 188 -17.05 4.98 6.28
N GLU A 189 -17.99 5.91 6.44
CA GLU A 189 -18.06 6.81 7.60
C GLU A 189 -18.29 6.07 8.93
N ASN A 190 -19.04 4.98 8.91
CA ASN A 190 -19.28 4.19 10.12
C ASN A 190 -18.04 3.35 10.50
N VAL A 191 -17.33 2.80 9.52
CA VAL A 191 -16.07 2.09 9.78
C VAL A 191 -14.99 3.07 10.24
N LEU A 192 -14.92 4.27 9.64
CA LEU A 192 -14.02 5.33 10.06
C LEU A 192 -14.25 5.73 11.54
N LYS A 193 -15.51 5.86 11.97
CA LYS A 193 -15.81 6.12 13.40
C LYS A 193 -15.29 5.03 14.32
N SER A 194 -15.36 3.76 13.91
CA SER A 194 -14.77 2.66 14.69
C SER A 194 -13.25 2.74 14.72
N LEU A 195 -12.62 3.06 13.60
CA LEU A 195 -11.18 3.28 13.50
C LEU A 195 -10.71 4.43 14.39
N LEU A 196 -11.39 5.58 14.39
CA LEU A 196 -11.04 6.76 15.20
C LEU A 196 -11.06 6.48 16.70
N LYS A 197 -11.93 5.57 17.17
CA LYS A 197 -11.96 5.15 18.58
C LYS A 197 -10.69 4.41 19.03
N LEU A 198 -9.92 3.88 18.08
CA LEU A 198 -8.68 3.17 18.33
C LEU A 198 -7.43 4.06 18.26
N GLN A 199 -7.59 5.37 18.06
CA GLN A 199 -6.45 6.29 18.09
C GLN A 199 -5.89 6.37 19.51
N GLU A 200 -4.59 6.13 19.64
CA GLU A 200 -3.86 6.26 20.89
C GLU A 200 -3.59 7.73 21.25
N LYS A 201 -3.21 7.98 22.50
CA LYS A 201 -2.90 9.34 22.98
C LYS A 201 -1.76 10.02 22.22
N ASP A 202 -0.79 9.23 21.76
CA ASP A 202 0.36 9.69 20.97
C ASP A 202 0.02 9.91 19.49
N GLY A 203 -1.24 9.69 19.08
CA GLY A 203 -1.71 9.85 17.71
C GLY A 203 -1.57 8.60 16.84
N SER A 204 -0.97 7.53 17.35
CA SER A 204 -0.76 6.28 16.60
C SER A 204 -1.96 5.35 16.64
N TRP A 205 -1.94 4.33 15.77
CA TRP A 205 -2.82 3.18 15.83
C TRP A 205 -2.00 1.90 16.02
N ASN A 206 -2.53 1.00 16.85
CA ASN A 206 -1.98 -0.33 17.06
C ASN A 206 -2.76 -1.37 16.27
N ALA A 207 -2.08 -2.41 15.79
CA ALA A 207 -2.67 -3.55 15.13
C ALA A 207 -1.98 -4.84 15.59
N ASN A 208 -2.60 -5.99 15.34
CA ASN A 208 -2.03 -7.29 15.62
C ASN A 208 -0.86 -7.60 14.68
N HIS A 209 -1.07 -7.42 13.38
CA HIS A 209 -0.03 -7.55 12.36
C HIS A 209 -0.49 -6.92 11.03
N SER A 210 0.48 -6.60 10.17
CA SER A 210 0.22 -6.14 8.81
C SER A 210 0.42 -7.24 7.76
N ILE A 211 0.14 -6.92 6.48
CA ILE A 211 0.37 -7.83 5.35
C ILE A 211 1.84 -8.28 5.23
N THR A 212 2.79 -7.42 5.59
CA THR A 212 4.23 -7.74 5.62
C THR A 212 4.69 -8.30 6.97
N ARG A 213 3.78 -8.50 7.93
CA ARG A 213 4.10 -8.92 9.30
C ARG A 213 5.12 -7.99 9.97
N SER A 214 5.02 -6.69 9.70
CA SER A 214 5.80 -5.66 10.39
C SER A 214 5.62 -5.78 11.90
N GLY A 215 6.67 -5.48 12.67
CA GLY A 215 6.65 -5.49 14.14
C GLY A 215 7.08 -4.16 14.75
N GLY A 216 6.77 -3.97 16.03
CA GLY A 216 7.20 -2.80 16.79
C GLY A 216 6.72 -1.46 16.20
N VAL A 217 7.61 -0.47 16.16
CA VAL A 217 7.30 0.88 15.62
C VAL A 217 6.89 0.83 14.15
N SER A 218 7.46 -0.10 13.37
CA SER A 218 7.16 -0.23 11.94
C SER A 218 5.70 -0.55 11.69
N LEU A 219 5.10 -1.45 12.49
CA LEU A 219 3.68 -1.78 12.40
C LEU A 219 2.80 -0.58 12.77
N LYS A 220 3.18 0.17 13.80
CA LYS A 220 2.44 1.38 14.22
C LYS A 220 2.47 2.44 13.14
N VAL A 221 3.63 2.72 12.55
CA VAL A 221 3.76 3.69 11.44
C VAL A 221 2.87 3.26 10.29
N GLU A 222 2.97 2.00 9.87
CA GLU A 222 2.23 1.46 8.74
C GLU A 222 0.71 1.58 8.94
N THR A 223 0.23 1.19 10.13
CA THR A 223 -1.18 1.26 10.52
C THR A 223 -1.65 2.72 10.61
N THR A 224 -0.87 3.59 11.24
CA THR A 224 -1.18 5.02 11.40
C THR A 224 -1.25 5.73 10.06
N ALA A 225 -0.36 5.39 9.12
CA ALA A 225 -0.36 5.98 7.80
C ALA A 225 -1.61 5.60 6.98
N ILE A 226 -2.01 4.32 6.95
CA ILE A 226 -3.25 3.91 6.26
C ILE A 226 -4.48 4.52 6.94
N ALA A 227 -4.48 4.62 8.28
CA ALA A 227 -5.55 5.28 9.01
C ALA A 227 -5.66 6.77 8.65
N MET A 228 -4.52 7.46 8.53
CA MET A 228 -4.48 8.85 8.09
C MET A 228 -4.99 9.03 6.65
N LEU A 229 -4.62 8.14 5.72
CA LEU A 229 -5.16 8.12 4.36
C LEU A 229 -6.69 7.94 4.35
N ALA A 230 -7.22 7.06 5.20
CA ALA A 230 -8.67 6.89 5.36
C ALA A 230 -9.34 8.18 5.88
N MET A 231 -8.75 8.84 6.88
CA MET A 231 -9.27 10.10 7.42
C MET A 231 -9.29 11.21 6.36
N LEU A 232 -8.24 11.31 5.53
CA LEU A 232 -8.13 12.33 4.48
C LEU A 232 -9.18 12.16 3.37
N LYS A 233 -9.67 10.93 3.13
CA LYS A 233 -10.74 10.64 2.16
C LYS A 233 -12.14 11.02 2.64
N SER A 234 -12.36 11.21 3.95
CA SER A 234 -13.67 11.61 4.48
C SER A 234 -14.01 13.06 4.14
N ASP A 235 -15.30 13.33 3.91
CA ASP A 235 -15.83 14.70 3.82
C ASP A 235 -15.89 15.38 5.20
N LYS A 236 -15.91 14.59 6.28
CA LYS A 236 -16.01 15.05 7.69
C LYS A 236 -14.66 14.86 8.41
N LYS A 237 -13.61 15.46 7.86
CA LYS A 237 -12.24 15.34 8.37
C LYS A 237 -12.15 15.76 9.84
N ASP A 238 -11.72 14.84 10.70
CA ASP A 238 -11.28 15.17 12.05
C ASP A 238 -9.84 15.68 11.99
N MET A 239 -9.69 17.00 11.83
CA MET A 239 -8.37 17.62 11.70
C MET A 239 -7.50 17.44 12.94
N ALA A 240 -8.08 17.27 14.12
CA ALA A 240 -7.31 17.03 15.33
C ALA A 240 -6.71 15.61 15.33
N ALA A 241 -7.51 14.60 14.95
CA ALA A 241 -7.02 13.23 14.80
C ALA A 241 -5.96 13.12 13.70
N ILE A 242 -6.17 13.77 12.55
CA ILE A 242 -5.21 13.82 11.44
C ILE A 242 -3.90 14.47 11.88
N THR A 243 -3.96 15.60 12.59
CA THR A 243 -2.76 16.32 13.04
C THR A 243 -1.93 15.45 13.97
N LYS A 244 -2.56 14.77 14.94
CA LYS A 244 -1.86 13.85 15.84
C LYS A 244 -1.23 12.66 15.10
N ALA A 245 -1.92 12.11 14.11
CA ALA A 245 -1.37 11.04 13.27
C ALA A 245 -0.12 11.51 12.52
N ALA A 246 -0.17 12.71 11.93
CA ALA A 246 0.96 13.32 11.24
C ALA A 246 2.14 13.58 12.18
N GLU A 247 1.90 14.11 13.38
CA GLU A 247 2.91 14.33 14.42
C GLU A 247 3.59 13.02 14.85
N PHE A 248 2.80 11.95 15.04
CA PHE A 248 3.33 10.62 15.33
C PHE A 248 4.24 10.11 14.20
N LEU A 249 3.79 10.22 12.95
CA LEU A 249 4.59 9.80 11.79
C LEU A 249 5.89 10.59 11.74
N VAL A 250 5.84 11.92 11.77
CA VAL A 250 7.03 12.79 11.72
C VAL A 250 8.02 12.46 12.85
N SER A 251 7.54 12.22 14.07
CA SER A 251 8.40 11.82 15.19
C SER A 251 8.98 10.41 15.08
N SER A 252 8.32 9.52 14.32
CA SER A 252 8.78 8.16 14.01
C SER A 252 9.79 8.10 12.85
N ARG A 253 10.07 9.22 12.20
CA ARG A 253 11.02 9.31 11.08
C ARG A 253 12.46 9.18 11.59
N SER A 254 13.19 8.19 11.10
CA SER A 254 14.63 8.05 11.35
C SER A 254 15.44 9.15 10.66
N GLY A 255 16.67 9.41 11.13
CA GLY A 255 17.57 10.41 10.54
C GLY A 255 17.92 10.20 9.06
N SER A 256 17.72 8.98 8.52
CA SER A 256 17.87 8.67 7.09
C SER A 256 16.60 8.90 6.26
N GLY A 257 15.51 9.34 6.90
CA GLY A 257 14.20 9.57 6.29
C GLY A 257 13.28 8.35 6.21
N SER A 258 13.70 7.18 6.74
CA SER A 258 12.92 5.93 6.75
C SER A 258 12.11 5.74 8.03
N PHE A 259 11.09 4.87 8.03
CA PHE A 259 10.19 4.63 9.17
C PHE A 259 10.22 3.17 9.67
N GLY A 260 11.40 2.53 9.63
CA GLY A 260 11.63 1.21 10.22
C GLY A 260 11.16 -0.01 9.40
N SER A 261 10.22 0.14 8.46
CA SER A 261 9.90 -0.87 7.45
C SER A 261 9.67 -0.26 6.08
N THR A 262 9.74 -1.11 5.04
CA THR A 262 9.31 -0.82 3.67
C THR A 262 7.95 -0.16 3.66
N GLN A 263 6.94 -0.89 4.12
CA GLN A 263 5.56 -0.52 3.91
C GLN A 263 5.22 0.70 4.78
N GLY A 264 5.73 0.75 6.01
CA GLY A 264 5.60 1.93 6.87
C GLY A 264 6.20 3.18 6.23
N THR A 265 7.35 3.07 5.55
CA THR A 265 7.94 4.22 4.84
C THR A 265 7.12 4.62 3.63
N VAL A 266 6.65 3.68 2.82
CA VAL A 266 5.81 3.96 1.65
C VAL A 266 4.53 4.68 2.05
N LEU A 267 3.82 4.13 3.02
CA LEU A 267 2.52 4.65 3.43
C LEU A 267 2.65 5.99 4.14
N ALA A 268 3.68 6.17 4.97
CA ALA A 268 3.88 7.44 5.67
C ALA A 268 4.24 8.61 4.74
N LEU A 269 4.73 8.31 3.53
CA LEU A 269 5.03 9.31 2.50
C LEU A 269 3.86 9.59 1.55
N LYS A 270 2.89 8.67 1.46
CA LYS A 270 1.67 8.80 0.64
C LYS A 270 0.62 9.62 1.39
#